data_AF-A0AAV3QJD7-F1
#
_entry.id   AF-A0AAV3QJD7-F1
#
_cell.length_a   1.000
_cell.length_b   1.000
_cell.length_c   1.000
_cell.angle_alpha   90.00
_cell.angle_beta   90.00
_cell.angle_gamma   90.00
#
_symmetry.space_group_name_H-M   'P 1'
#
loop_
_entity.id
_entity.type
_entity.pdbx_description
1 polymer ?
#
loop_
_entity_poly.entity_id
_entity_poly.type
_entity_poly.pdbx_seq_one_letter_code
_entity_poly.pdbx_strand_id
1 'polypeptide(L)'
;MDIWKWNVALLTRAIWHLYRESDTIWVQFVKQYYLKTISFWDYLPRDRDSFLFKRLCSIRNQLLSHFGGVESTIAGMMMRRSSICSFHAHSPRPYGAP
;
A
#
# COMPACT_ATOMS: atom_id res chain seq x y z
N MET A 1 4.30 0.75 21.93
CA MET A 1 3.59 1.45 20.84
C MET A 1 4.30 1.08 19.55
N ASP A 2 3.69 0.30 18.66
CA ASP A 2 4.42 -0.40 17.60
C ASP A 2 4.62 0.50 16.37
N ILE A 3 5.82 1.06 16.21
CA ILE A 3 6.22 1.91 15.07
C ILE A 3 5.87 1.25 13.72
N TRP A 4 6.01 -0.07 13.65
CA TRP A 4 5.68 -0.86 12.47
C TRP A 4 4.20 -0.80 12.09
N LYS A 5 3.28 -0.82 13.06
CA LYS A 5 1.83 -0.73 12.80
C LYS A 5 1.47 0.62 12.21
N TRP A 6 2.08 1.69 12.73
CA TRP A 6 1.90 3.04 12.21
C TRP A 6 2.46 3.17 10.79
N ASN A 7 3.61 2.57 10.50
CA ASN A 7 4.20 2.58 9.16
C ASN A 7 3.29 1.88 8.14
N VAL A 8 2.75 0.70 8.47
CA VAL A 8 1.81 0.00 7.58
C VAL A 8 0.52 0.79 7.40
N ALA A 9 -0.02 1.37 8.48
CA ALA A 9 -1.23 2.19 8.39
C ALA A 9 -1.02 3.44 7.54
N LEU A 10 0.14 4.11 7.68
CA LEU A 10 0.52 5.27 6.87
C LEU A 10 0.66 4.90 5.39
N LEU A 11 1.32 3.78 5.09
CA LEU A 11 1.52 3.31 3.71
C LEU A 11 0.21 2.86 3.06
N THR A 12 -0.66 2.18 3.81
CA THR A 12 -2.01 1.82 3.34
C THR A 12 -2.83 3.07 3.03
N ARG A 13 -2.73 4.10 3.88
CA ARG A 13 -3.35 5.39 3.63
C ARG A 13 -2.76 6.09 2.39
N ALA A 14 -1.46 5.98 2.15
CA ALA A 14 -0.84 6.52 0.93
C ALA A 14 -1.36 5.80 -0.33
N ILE A 15 -1.56 4.48 -0.28
CA ILE A 15 -2.19 3.70 -1.36
C ILE A 15 -3.62 4.20 -1.62
N TRP A 16 -4.39 4.47 -0.56
CA TRP A 16 -5.72 5.03 -0.68
C TRP A 16 -5.75 6.41 -1.36
N HIS A 17 -4.80 7.28 -1.01
CA HIS A 17 -4.62 8.58 -1.65
C HIS A 17 -4.26 8.47 -3.14
N LEU A 18 -3.48 7.44 -3.50
CA LEU A 18 -3.12 7.13 -4.88
C LEU A 18 -4.34 6.65 -5.69
N TYR A 19 -5.17 5.79 -5.09
CA TYR A 19 -6.43 5.33 -5.70
C TYR A 19 -7.46 6.45 -5.88
N ARG A 20 -7.66 7.28 -4.86
CA ARG A 20 -8.62 8.41 -4.88
C ARG A 20 -8.18 9.60 -5.73
N GLU A 21 -7.06 9.48 -6.43
CA GLU A 21 -6.50 10.56 -7.22
C GLU A 21 -6.32 11.87 -6.43
N SER A 22 -5.86 11.79 -5.19
CA SER A 22 -5.66 13.02 -4.41
C SER A 22 -4.59 13.92 -5.05
N ASP A 23 -4.85 15.22 -5.11
CA ASP A 23 -3.94 16.25 -5.68
C ASP A 23 -2.73 16.57 -4.79
N THR A 24 -2.17 15.56 -4.12
CA THR A 24 -0.91 15.75 -3.40
C THR A 24 0.25 15.68 -4.39
N ILE A 25 1.26 16.53 -4.21
CA ILE A 25 2.47 16.57 -5.05
C ILE A 25 3.11 15.18 -5.18
N TRP A 26 3.16 14.43 -4.08
CA TRP A 26 3.71 13.07 -4.08
C TRP A 26 2.88 12.11 -4.96
N VAL A 27 1.55 12.17 -4.91
CA VAL A 27 0.68 11.33 -5.78
C VAL A 27 0.84 11.73 -7.23
N GLN A 28 0.88 13.03 -7.56
CA GLN A 28 1.12 13.50 -8.92
C GLN A 28 2.49 13.04 -9.44
N PHE A 29 3.53 13.13 -8.63
CA PHE A 29 4.86 12.63 -8.95
C PHE A 29 4.84 11.12 -9.20
N VAL A 30 4.19 10.33 -8.33
CA VAL A 30 4.10 8.89 -8.49
C VAL A 30 3.35 8.52 -9.78
N LYS A 31 2.26 9.24 -10.09
CA LYS A 31 1.49 9.03 -11.32
C LYS A 31 2.34 9.31 -12.56
N GLN A 32 3.00 10.46 -12.60
CA GLN A 32 3.80 10.87 -13.76
C GLN A 32 5.08 10.04 -13.93
N TYR A 33 5.70 9.61 -12.83
CA TYR A 33 6.98 8.89 -12.88
C TYR A 33 6.79 7.37 -13.04
N TYR A 34 5.93 6.78 -12.20
CA TYR A 34 5.74 5.32 -12.15
C TYR A 34 4.52 4.83 -12.93
N LEU A 35 3.39 5.55 -12.88
CA LEU A 35 2.08 5.07 -13.37
C LEU A 35 1.62 5.76 -14.66
N LYS A 36 2.55 6.01 -15.59
CA LYS A 36 2.27 6.76 -16.83
C LYS A 36 1.07 6.22 -17.61
N THR A 37 1.05 4.91 -17.85
CA THR A 37 0.03 4.23 -18.67
C THR A 37 -0.54 2.98 -18.00
N ILE A 38 -0.08 2.66 -16.79
CA ILE A 38 -0.39 1.41 -16.08
C ILE A 38 -1.06 1.77 -14.76
N SER A 39 -2.10 1.03 -14.40
CA SER A 39 -2.76 1.21 -13.11
C SER A 39 -1.80 0.88 -11.96
N PHE A 40 -2.01 1.48 -10.78
CA PHE A 40 -1.22 1.13 -9.60
C PHE A 40 -1.34 -0.36 -9.22
N TRP A 41 -2.49 -0.98 -9.50
CA TRP A 41 -2.76 -2.37 -9.14
C TRP A 41 -1.99 -3.36 -10.02
N ASP A 42 -1.83 -3.03 -11.30
CA ASP A 42 -1.14 -3.86 -12.28
C ASP A 42 0.37 -3.59 -12.34
N TYR A 43 0.86 -2.57 -11.62
CA TYR A 43 2.27 -2.20 -11.64
C TYR A 43 3.15 -3.27 -10.99
N LEU A 44 4.18 -3.73 -11.71
CA LEU A 44 5.20 -4.63 -11.19
C LEU A 44 6.47 -3.83 -10.82
N PRO A 45 6.94 -3.87 -9.56
CA PRO A 45 8.14 -3.16 -9.13
C PRO A 45 9.39 -3.65 -9.87
N ARG A 46 10.21 -2.71 -10.31
CA ARG A 46 11.49 -2.92 -10.99
C ARG A 46 12.65 -2.75 -10.01
N ASP A 47 13.80 -3.33 -10.34
CA ASP A 47 14.98 -3.27 -9.47
C ASP A 47 15.50 -1.85 -9.21
N ARG A 48 15.29 -0.93 -10.16
CA ARG A 48 15.70 0.48 -10.02
C ARG A 48 14.69 1.36 -9.29
N ASP A 49 13.55 0.81 -8.86
CA ASP A 49 12.55 1.59 -8.15
C ASP A 49 12.99 1.90 -6.72
N SER A 50 12.44 3.00 -6.18
CA SER A 50 12.73 3.41 -4.82
C SER A 50 12.26 2.33 -3.83
N PHE A 51 13.03 2.12 -2.75
CA PHE A 51 12.67 1.18 -1.69
C PHE A 51 11.28 1.44 -1.10
N LEU A 52 10.90 2.72 -0.99
CA LEU A 52 9.57 3.12 -0.54
C LEU A 52 8.48 2.62 -1.50
N PHE A 53 8.68 2.77 -2.80
CA PHE A 53 7.71 2.33 -3.80
C PHE A 53 7.60 0.80 -3.87
N LYS A 54 8.73 0.10 -3.76
CA LYS A 54 8.74 -1.37 -3.60
C LYS A 54 7.98 -1.80 -2.34
N ARG A 55 8.14 -1.07 -1.23
CA ARG A 55 7.40 -1.35 0.00
C ARG A 55 5.90 -1.10 -0.14
N LEU A 56 5.49 -0.05 -0.84
CA LEU A 56 4.09 0.20 -1.19
C LEU A 56 3.50 -0.94 -2.01
N CYS A 57 4.22 -1.43 -3.03
CA CYS A 57 3.80 -2.59 -3.82
C CYS A 57 3.69 -3.86 -2.97
N SER A 58 4.61 -4.06 -2.02
CA SER A 58 4.56 -5.20 -1.09
C SER A 58 3.31 -5.15 -0.19
N ILE A 59 2.99 -3.99 0.38
CA ILE A 59 1.80 -3.81 1.21
C ILE A 59 0.53 -3.97 0.37
N ARG A 60 0.48 -3.40 -0.83
CA ARG A 60 -0.61 -3.63 -1.80
C ARG A 60 -0.86 -5.13 -2.01
N ASN A 61 0.18 -5.91 -2.27
CA ASN A 61 0.04 -7.35 -2.51
C ASN A 61 -0.48 -8.09 -1.27
N GLN A 62 -0.03 -7.70 -0.07
CA GLN A 62 -0.57 -8.24 1.18
C GLN A 62 -2.07 -7.90 1.33
N LEU A 63 -2.47 -6.66 0.99
CA LEU A 63 -3.86 -6.20 1.03
C LEU A 63 -4.73 -6.99 0.04
N LEU A 64 -4.25 -7.21 -1.17
CA LEU A 64 -4.92 -8.05 -2.16
C LEU A 64 -5.07 -9.50 -1.67
N SER A 65 -4.03 -10.06 -1.06
CA SER A 65 -4.08 -11.41 -0.47
C SER A 65 -5.10 -11.50 0.67
N HIS A 66 -5.18 -10.48 1.53
CA HIS A 66 -6.10 -10.46 2.66
C HIS A 66 -7.57 -10.29 2.27
N PHE A 67 -7.86 -9.45 1.27
CA PHE A 67 -9.24 -9.14 0.87
C PHE A 67 -9.71 -9.92 -0.37
N GLY A 68 -8.82 -10.66 -1.05
CA GLY A 68 -9.16 -11.55 -2.17
C GLY A 68 -9.44 -10.87 -3.51
N GLY A 69 -9.25 -9.55 -3.63
CA GLY A 69 -9.45 -8.82 -4.88
C GLY A 69 -9.39 -7.30 -4.71
N VAL A 70 -9.15 -6.58 -5.81
CA VAL A 70 -8.97 -5.11 -5.83
C VAL A 70 -10.20 -4.38 -5.25
N GLU A 71 -11.40 -4.71 -5.72
CA GLU A 71 -12.66 -4.09 -5.25
C GLU A 71 -12.90 -4.35 -3.76
N SER A 72 -12.70 -5.59 -3.32
CA SER A 72 -12.80 -5.97 -1.90
C SER A 72 -11.76 -5.28 -1.04
N THR A 73 -10.54 -5.09 -1.56
CA THR A 73 -9.47 -4.34 -0.90
C THR A 73 -9.84 -2.86 -0.77
N ILE A 74 -10.36 -2.24 -1.83
CA ILE A 74 -10.82 -0.84 -1.83
C ILE A 74 -11.94 -0.67 -0.79
N ALA A 75 -12.95 -1.55 -0.80
CA ALA A 75 -14.02 -1.55 0.18
C ALA A 75 -13.51 -1.79 1.62
N GLY A 76 -12.54 -2.70 1.79
CA GLY A 76 -11.89 -2.96 3.07
C GLY A 76 -11.08 -1.77 3.60
N MET A 77 -10.44 -1.00 2.70
CA MET A 77 -9.76 0.25 3.03
C MET A 77 -10.73 1.40 3.36
N MET A 78 -11.95 1.38 2.83
CA MET A 78 -13.00 2.37 3.13
C MET A 78 -13.58 2.23 4.55
N MET A 79 -13.56 1.03 5.15
CA MET A 79 -14.07 0.81 6.51
C MET A 79 -13.12 1.41 7.57
N ARG A 80 -13.69 2.21 8.51
CA ARG A 80 -13.05 3.08 9.54
C ARG A 80 -11.65 2.64 10.05
N ARG A 81 -10.84 3.66 10.42
CA ARG A 81 -9.46 3.65 11.05
C ARG A 81 -9.06 2.42 11.89
N SER A 82 -10.00 1.73 12.51
CA SER A 82 -9.82 0.57 13.38
C SER A 82 -9.38 -0.70 12.64
N SER A 83 -9.82 -0.92 11.40
CA SER A 83 -9.68 -2.22 10.70
C SER A 83 -8.29 -2.45 10.10
N ILE A 84 -7.52 -1.39 9.84
CA ILE A 84 -6.15 -1.49 9.33
C ILE A 84 -5.23 -2.15 10.36
N CYS A 85 -5.54 -2.04 11.66
CA CYS A 85 -4.82 -2.76 12.72
C CYS A 85 -5.02 -4.28 12.63
N SER A 86 -6.15 -4.76 12.10
CA SER A 86 -6.45 -6.19 11.97
C SER A 86 -5.68 -6.86 10.82
N PHE A 87 -5.41 -6.10 9.75
CA PHE A 87 -4.60 -6.54 8.60
C PHE A 87 -3.18 -7.00 9.00
N HIS A 88 -2.63 -6.43 10.08
CA HIS A 88 -1.29 -6.78 10.59
C HIS A 88 -1.19 -8.21 11.14
N ALA A 89 -2.27 -8.87 11.53
CA ALA A 89 -2.20 -10.21 12.13
C ALA A 89 -1.54 -11.27 11.20
N HIS A 90 -1.48 -11.00 9.89
CA HIS A 90 -1.01 -11.95 8.87
C HIS A 90 0.22 -11.48 8.07
N SER A 91 0.77 -10.29 8.31
CA SER A 91 1.95 -9.80 7.57
C SER A 91 3.26 -10.29 8.21
N PRO A 92 4.13 -11.03 7.49
CA PRO A 92 5.41 -11.47 8.05
C PRO A 92 6.30 -10.27 8.37
N ARG A 93 7.00 -10.34 9.51
CA ARG A 93 7.92 -9.28 9.93
C ARG A 93 9.01 -9.12 8.86
N PRO A 94 9.27 -7.89 8.37
CA PRO A 94 10.30 -7.65 7.35
C PRO A 94 11.71 -7.85 7.88
N TYR A 95 11.86 -7.89 9.21
CA TYR A 95 13.09 -8.24 9.90
C TYR A 95 12.75 -9.42 10.80
N GLY A 96 13.14 -10.62 10.38
CA GLY A 96 13.23 -11.75 11.28
C GLY A 96 14.21 -11.37 12.37
N ALA A 97 13.70 -11.12 13.57
CA ALA A 97 14.53 -11.19 14.75
C ALA A 97 14.95 -12.67 14.90
N PRO A 98 16.22 -12.98 15.20
CA PRO A 98 16.51 -14.20 15.94
C PRO A 98 15.75 -14.19 17.28
#